data_AF-A0A258BUT2-F1
#
_entry.id   AF-A0A258BUT2-F1
#
_cell.length_a   1.000
_cell.length_b   1.000
_cell.length_c   1.000
_cell.angle_alpha   90.00
_cell.angle_beta   90.00
_cell.angle_gamma   90.00
#
_symmetry.space_group_name_H-M   'P 1'
#
loop_
_entity.id
_entity.type
_entity.pdbx_description
1 polymer ?
#
loop_
_entity_poly.entity_id
_entity_poly.type
_entity_poly.pdbx_seq_one_letter_code
_entity_poly.pdbx_strand_id
1 'polypeptide(L)'
;MVYPTPDTPDLSQIKSDAIRAIAELAIASGNEVTALAQWSKALVAHMRDGLTPPLKAEIATRWPAVEYFVQPGTPHNEPDEGYIENGFAISFPRPH
;
A
#
# COMPACT_ATOMS: atom_id res chain seq x y z
N MET A 1 -23.68 18.14 12.37
CA MET A 1 -22.80 16.99 12.64
C MET A 1 -21.64 17.09 11.68
N VAL A 2 -20.46 17.47 12.17
CA VAL A 2 -19.23 17.38 11.39
C VAL A 2 -18.84 15.91 11.52
N TYR A 3 -19.03 15.12 10.46
CA TYR A 3 -18.45 13.77 10.43
C TYR A 3 -16.93 13.96 10.58
N PRO A 4 -16.24 13.25 11.49
CA PRO A 4 -14.79 13.27 11.46
C PRO A 4 -14.39 12.86 10.04
N THR A 5 -13.63 13.71 9.35
CA THR A 5 -12.90 13.32 8.15
C THR A 5 -12.30 11.94 8.44
N PRO A 6 -12.55 10.91 7.60
CA PRO A 6 -11.95 9.62 7.84
C PRO A 6 -10.46 9.88 7.99
N ASP A 7 -9.90 9.51 9.15
CA ASP A 7 -8.49 9.70 9.51
C ASP A 7 -7.64 9.22 8.34
N THR A 8 -7.26 10.14 7.46
CA THR A 8 -6.41 9.80 6.31
C THR A 8 -5.11 9.39 6.95
N PRO A 9 -4.69 8.12 6.81
CA PRO A 9 -3.59 7.60 7.61
C PRO A 9 -2.34 8.43 7.37
N ASP A 10 -1.65 8.81 8.45
CA ASP A 10 -0.51 9.73 8.34
C ASP A 10 0.68 9.04 7.67
N LEU A 11 0.84 9.29 6.38
CA LEU A 11 1.94 8.74 5.57
C LEU A 11 3.31 9.23 6.01
N SER A 12 3.40 10.26 6.86
CA SER A 12 4.67 10.71 7.44
C SER A 12 5.32 9.65 8.34
N GLN A 13 4.54 8.64 8.78
CA GLN A 13 5.04 7.48 9.50
C GLN A 13 5.85 6.53 8.62
N ILE A 14 5.62 6.52 7.31
CA ILE A 14 6.37 5.72 6.33
C ILE A 14 7.71 6.42 6.07
N LYS A 15 8.80 5.86 6.61
CA LYS A 15 10.15 6.43 6.44
C LYS A 15 10.86 5.95 5.18
N SER A 16 10.29 4.98 4.46
CA SER A 16 10.74 4.64 3.11
C SER A 16 10.19 5.66 2.12
N ASP A 17 11.10 6.38 1.45
CA ASP A 17 10.75 7.31 0.38
C ASP A 17 10.03 6.61 -0.77
N ALA A 18 10.44 5.37 -1.09
CA ALA A 18 9.81 4.59 -2.14
C ALA A 18 8.37 4.23 -1.76
N ILE A 19 8.15 3.60 -0.60
CA ILE A 19 6.81 3.16 -0.18
C ILE A 19 5.86 4.35 0.00
N ARG A 20 6.36 5.47 0.54
CA ARG A 20 5.58 6.71 0.66
C ARG A 20 5.19 7.25 -0.72
N ALA A 21 6.14 7.35 -1.65
CA ALA A 21 5.87 7.84 -2.99
C ALA A 21 4.90 6.92 -3.75
N ILE A 22 4.97 5.60 -3.54
CA ILE A 22 4.02 4.65 -4.11
C ILE A 22 2.61 4.90 -3.55
N ALA A 23 2.47 5.10 -2.24
CA ALA A 23 1.18 5.42 -1.61
C ALA A 23 0.60 6.72 -2.17
N GLU A 24 1.41 7.78 -2.26
CA GLU A 24 1.01 9.08 -2.85
C GLU A 24 0.59 8.93 -4.32
N LEU A 25 1.32 8.15 -5.11
CA LEU A 25 1.02 7.89 -6.52
C LEU A 25 -0.30 7.11 -6.68
N ALA A 26 -0.54 6.14 -5.80
CA ALA A 26 -1.78 5.40 -5.76
C ALA A 26 -2.96 6.32 -5.39
N ILE A 27 -2.78 7.22 -4.42
CA ILE A 27 -3.77 8.24 -4.05
C ILE A 27 -4.06 9.17 -5.23
N ALA A 28 -3.01 9.65 -5.91
CA ALA A 28 -3.15 10.49 -7.09
C ALA A 28 -3.89 9.79 -8.26
N SER A 29 -3.83 8.46 -8.29
CA SER A 29 -4.55 7.61 -9.25
C SER A 29 -6.01 7.34 -8.85
N GLY A 30 -6.49 7.89 -7.74
CA GLY A 30 -7.86 7.72 -7.23
C GLY A 30 -8.03 6.57 -6.23
N ASN A 31 -6.93 5.95 -5.80
CA ASN A 31 -6.94 5.01 -4.68
C ASN A 31 -6.88 5.79 -3.35
N GLU A 32 -6.93 5.10 -2.23
CA GLU A 32 -6.87 5.70 -0.90
C GLU A 32 -6.23 4.73 0.08
N VAL A 33 -5.45 5.23 1.03
CA VAL A 33 -4.91 4.42 2.12
C VAL A 33 -6.01 4.31 3.17
N THR A 34 -6.50 3.10 3.41
CA THR A 34 -7.59 2.85 4.37
C THR A 34 -7.08 2.63 5.78
N ALA A 35 -5.88 2.07 5.93
CA ALA A 35 -5.28 1.81 7.22
C ALA A 35 -3.76 1.76 7.14
N LEU A 36 -3.10 2.14 8.24
CA LEU A 36 -1.70 1.83 8.52
C LEU A 36 -1.66 0.79 9.64
N ALA A 37 -1.16 -0.41 9.34
CA ALA A 37 -1.07 -1.50 10.30
C ALA A 37 0.40 -1.81 10.60
N GLN A 38 0.77 -1.74 11.88
CA GLN A 38 2.09 -2.19 12.31
C GLN A 38 2.09 -3.73 12.39
N TRP A 39 2.83 -4.37 11.50
CA TRP A 39 3.09 -5.80 11.56
C TRP A 39 4.41 -6.08 12.27
N SER A 40 4.63 -7.36 12.61
CA SER A 40 5.79 -7.83 13.38
C SER A 40 7.15 -7.44 12.77
N LYS A 41 7.21 -7.18 11.46
CA LYS A 41 8.44 -6.85 10.74
C LYS A 41 8.35 -5.58 9.89
N ALA A 42 7.15 -5.02 9.69
CA ALA A 42 6.98 -3.87 8.83
C ALA A 42 5.74 -3.06 9.18
N LEU A 43 5.78 -1.75 8.91
CA LEU A 43 4.57 -0.92 8.89
C LEU A 43 3.93 -1.02 7.51
N VAL A 44 2.71 -1.53 7.44
CA VAL A 44 1.99 -1.82 6.19
C VAL A 44 0.91 -0.78 5.94
N ALA A 45 0.96 -0.11 4.80
CA ALA A 45 -0.12 0.73 4.30
C ALA A 45 -1.10 -0.12 3.48
N HIS A 46 -2.34 -0.23 3.95
CA HIS A 46 -3.40 -0.92 3.25
C HIS A 46 -4.15 0.04 2.34
N MET A 47 -4.21 -0.29 1.07
CA MET A 47 -4.93 0.47 0.06
C MET A 47 -6.38 0.01 -0.05
N ARG A 48 -7.27 0.91 -0.44
CA ARG A 48 -8.70 0.62 -0.65
C ARG A 48 -8.90 -0.26 -1.88
N ASP A 49 -8.24 0.10 -2.97
CA ASP A 49 -8.42 -0.51 -4.28
C ASP A 49 -7.14 -1.27 -4.69
N GLY A 50 -7.29 -2.22 -5.60
CA GLY A 50 -6.19 -3.06 -6.05
C GLY A 50 -5.12 -2.34 -6.85
N LEU A 51 -3.95 -2.98 -6.95
CA LEU A 51 -2.82 -2.46 -7.70
C LEU A 51 -3.14 -2.53 -9.20
N THR A 52 -3.21 -1.37 -9.86
CA THR A 52 -3.49 -1.32 -11.30
C THR A 52 -2.24 -1.68 -12.11
N PRO A 53 -2.37 -2.35 -13.27
CA PRO A 53 -1.24 -2.64 -14.15
C PRO A 53 -0.35 -1.43 -14.53
N PRO A 54 -0.89 -0.23 -14.85
CA PRO A 54 -0.04 0.93 -15.14
C PRO A 54 0.77 1.38 -13.92
N LEU A 55 0.16 1.40 -12.73
CA LEU A 55 0.84 1.74 -11.48
C LEU A 55 1.95 0.73 -11.17
N LYS A 56 1.68 -0.57 -11.34
CA LYS A 56 2.66 -1.64 -11.18
C LYS A 56 3.89 -1.46 -12.08
N ALA A 57 3.67 -1.13 -13.35
CA ALA A 57 4.75 -0.89 -14.31
C ALA A 57 5.57 0.36 -13.97
N GLU A 58 4.90 1.42 -13.51
CA GLU A 58 5.55 2.65 -13.08
C GLU A 58 6.43 2.42 -11.84
N ILE A 59 5.93 1.68 -10.85
CA ILE A 59 6.68 1.33 -9.63
C ILE A 59 7.92 0.52 -9.98
N ALA A 60 7.77 -0.53 -10.80
CA ALA A 60 8.88 -1.38 -11.21
C ALA A 60 9.97 -0.61 -11.99
N THR A 61 9.57 0.46 -12.70
CA THR A 61 10.51 1.31 -13.46
C THR A 61 11.22 2.32 -12.55
N ARG A 62 10.50 2.96 -11.62
CA ARG A 62 11.04 4.02 -10.76
C ARG A 62 11.83 3.46 -9.57
N TRP A 63 11.41 2.33 -9.02
CA TRP A 63 12.00 1.73 -7.83
C TRP A 63 12.30 0.23 -8.07
N PRO A 64 13.30 -0.10 -8.90
CA PRO A 64 13.65 -1.50 -9.17
C PRO A 64 14.17 -2.26 -7.93
N ALA A 65 14.50 -1.54 -6.86
CA ALA A 65 15.01 -2.10 -5.60
C ALA A 65 13.90 -2.47 -4.60
N VAL A 66 12.64 -2.02 -4.79
CA VAL A 66 11.56 -2.42 -3.89
C VAL A 66 11.17 -3.87 -4.14
N GLU A 67 11.01 -4.63 -3.05
CA GLU A 67 10.66 -6.03 -3.15
C GLU A 67 9.15 -6.17 -3.35
N TYR A 68 8.75 -6.81 -4.44
CA TYR A 68 7.35 -7.13 -4.71
C TYR A 68 6.95 -8.42 -3.99
N PHE A 69 5.82 -8.40 -3.28
CA PHE A 69 5.27 -9.58 -2.62
C PHE A 69 3.82 -9.83 -3.08
N VAL A 70 3.42 -11.10 -3.00
CA VAL A 70 2.04 -11.54 -3.19
C VAL A 70 1.69 -12.46 -2.06
N GLN A 71 0.58 -12.20 -1.40
CA GLN A 71 0.06 -13.03 -0.36
C GLN A 71 -1.26 -13.66 -0.84
N PRO A 72 -1.30 -15.01 -0.94
CA PRO A 72 -2.53 -15.69 -1.32
C PRO A 72 -3.57 -15.49 -0.22
N GLY A 73 -4.80 -15.21 -0.63
CA GLY A 73 -5.93 -15.08 0.27
C GLY A 73 -6.10 -16.35 1.09
N THR A 74 -6.40 -16.18 2.36
CA THR A 74 -6.77 -17.27 3.27
C THR A 74 -8.27 -17.15 3.58
N PRO A 75 -8.92 -18.18 4.13
CA PRO A 75 -10.33 -18.07 4.53
C PRO A 75 -10.64 -16.91 5.50
N HIS A 76 -9.61 -16.36 6.16
CA HIS A 76 -9.72 -15.23 7.08
C HIS A 76 -9.24 -13.90 6.50
N ASN A 77 -8.45 -13.90 5.42
CA ASN A 77 -7.85 -12.69 4.84
C ASN A 77 -7.98 -12.72 3.31
N GLU A 78 -8.46 -11.63 2.73
CA GLU A 78 -8.51 -11.49 1.27
C GLU A 78 -7.09 -11.56 0.66
N PRO A 79 -6.96 -12.02 -0.60
CA PRO A 79 -5.69 -12.01 -1.30
C PRO A 79 -5.20 -10.58 -1.51
N ASP A 80 -3.91 -10.35 -1.25
CA ASP A 80 -3.29 -9.05 -1.42
C ASP A 80 -1.94 -9.14 -2.14
N GLU A 81 -1.56 -8.05 -2.81
CA GLU A 81 -0.24 -7.87 -3.42
C GLU A 81 0.34 -6.52 -3.05
N GLY A 82 1.66 -6.38 -3.10
CA GLY A 82 2.27 -5.18 -2.58
C GLY A 82 3.77 -5.08 -2.78
N TYR A 83 4.34 -4.05 -2.16
CA TYR A 83 5.76 -3.78 -2.17
C TYR A 83 6.26 -3.57 -0.74
N ILE A 84 7.48 -4.01 -0.47
CA ILE A 84 8.13 -3.86 0.83
C ILE A 84 9.57 -3.34 0.64
N GLU A 85 9.97 -2.42 1.51
CA GLU A 85 11.31 -1.85 1.56
C GLU A 85 11.63 -1.39 2.98
N ASN A 86 12.79 -1.79 3.51
CA ASN A 86 13.33 -1.29 4.78
C ASN A 86 12.36 -1.34 5.98
N GLY A 87 11.49 -2.36 6.06
CA GLY A 87 10.50 -2.48 7.13
C GLY A 87 9.26 -1.60 6.94
N PHE A 88 9.03 -1.08 5.74
CA PHE A 88 7.79 -0.42 5.34
C PHE A 88 7.21 -1.17 4.15
N ALA A 89 5.90 -1.36 4.15
CA ALA A 89 5.21 -2.05 3.07
C ALA A 89 3.95 -1.30 2.65
N ILE A 90 3.50 -1.57 1.44
CA ILE A 90 2.21 -1.16 0.92
C ILE A 90 1.52 -2.40 0.35
N SER A 91 0.27 -2.61 0.73
CA SER A 91 -0.56 -3.75 0.35
C SER A 91 -1.82 -3.25 -0.37
N PHE A 92 -2.14 -3.92 -1.46
CA PHE A 92 -3.27 -3.67 -2.33
C PHE A 92 -4.14 -4.94 -2.40
N PRO A 93 -5.46 -4.83 -2.18
CA PRO A 93 -6.36 -5.97 -2.29
C PRO A 93 -6.44 -6.46 -3.75
N ARG A 94 -6.48 -7.78 -3.94
CA ARG A 94 -6.62 -8.38 -5.27
C ARG A 94 -8.10 -8.68 -5.55
N PRO A 95 -8.66 -8.23 -6.69
CA PRO A 95 -10.00 -8.66 -7.09
C PRO A 95 -10.01 -10.17 -7.34
N HIS A 96 -11.02 -10.83 -6.77
CA HIS A 96 -11.30 -12.27 -6.93
C HIS A 96 -11.86 -12.60 -8.32
#